data_AF-A0A0F9A8W5-F1
#
_entry.id   AF-A0A0F9A8W5-F1
#
_cell.length_a   1.000
_cell.length_b   1.000
_cell.length_c   1.000
_cell.angle_alpha   90.00
_cell.angle_beta   90.00
_cell.angle_gamma   90.00
#
_symmetry.space_group_name_H-M   'P 1'
#
loop_
_entity.id
_entity.type
_entity.pdbx_description
1 polymer ?
#
loop_
_entity_poly.entity_id
_entity_poly.type
_entity_poly.pdbx_seq_one_letter_code
_entity_poly.pdbx_strand_id
1 'polypeptide(L)'
;PGIPADEIPRLTERFYRIAGAAESGSGLGLALVEEIAAKVKKEFTVESTMPGEQLIGQRYVPPFDYYCKTQGETQGKLKDGTAQHVAWRIVAADFVTTDTGTGIVHQAPALGEVDYDVLRTEQDRFVDGQGPELINAVGPDGKFTAEAPDYEGRWVKEADKDICRELRSRGLLFHLDQYLHEYPFCWRAEEDPLIQYPRRSWFIRTTEFKEKMLENNGRINWLPEHIRDGRFGNFLESNVDWALSRERYWGTPLPIWVCEETGHMEAVAGYDELLGKPGVTGMEVWEKAKQESPELVDDLKVHKPYIDAITYDSPKAPGKRMRRVTEVIDCWFDSGAMPFAQWGYPQEKGSVEQFKAQFPADFISEALDQTRGWFY
;
A
#
# COMPACT_ATOMS: atom_id res chain seq x y z
N PRO A 1 30.41 9.47 6.29
CA PRO A 1 31.11 9.63 7.59
C PRO A 1 30.67 8.52 8.55
N GLY A 2 31.58 7.60 8.87
CA GLY A 2 31.30 6.41 9.68
C GLY A 2 31.45 6.67 11.18
N ILE A 3 30.92 5.73 11.97
CA ILE A 3 31.11 5.67 13.41
C ILE A 3 32.61 5.40 13.67
N PRO A 4 33.29 6.20 14.52
CA PRO A 4 34.68 5.98 14.89
C PRO A 4 34.96 4.55 15.35
N ALA A 5 36.08 3.96 14.95
CA ALA A 5 36.40 2.54 15.19
C ALA A 5 36.46 2.16 16.67
N ASP A 6 36.79 3.13 17.53
CA ASP A 6 36.81 3.04 18.99
C ASP A 6 35.40 3.10 19.62
N GLU A 7 34.39 3.54 18.87
CA GLU A 7 33.00 3.60 19.31
C GLU A 7 32.16 2.40 18.85
N ILE A 8 32.63 1.61 17.88
CA ILE A 8 31.94 0.42 17.34
C ILE A 8 31.63 -0.64 18.41
N PRO A 9 32.53 -0.96 19.36
CA PRO A 9 32.24 -1.94 20.42
C PRO A 9 31.17 -1.47 21.42
N ARG A 10 30.86 -0.16 21.43
CA ARG A 10 29.92 0.50 22.35
C ARG A 10 28.59 0.83 21.70
N LEU A 11 28.31 0.26 20.54
CA LEU A 11 27.11 0.57 19.78
C LEU A 11 25.83 0.20 20.52
N THR A 12 25.90 -0.85 21.36
CA THR A 12 24.84 -1.24 22.30
C THR A 12 24.79 -0.38 23.56
N GLU A 13 25.88 0.33 23.90
CA GLU A 13 25.94 1.30 25.00
C GLU A 13 25.30 2.64 24.60
N ARG A 14 25.05 2.88 23.30
CA ARG A 14 24.43 4.12 22.79
C ARG A 14 22.90 4.18 22.87
N PHE A 15 22.23 3.10 23.28
CA PHE A 15 20.79 3.17 23.55
C PHE A 15 20.43 3.79 24.91
N TYR A 16 21.42 4.24 25.69
CA TYR A 16 21.20 4.97 26.94
C TYR A 16 22.29 6.05 27.08
N ARG A 17 21.92 7.31 27.34
CA ARG A 17 22.89 8.39 27.58
C ARG A 17 22.84 8.90 29.02
N ILE A 18 24.00 8.80 29.67
CA ILE A 18 24.65 9.67 30.66
C ILE A 18 23.76 10.45 31.64
N ALA A 19 23.88 10.02 32.91
CA ALA A 19 23.78 10.70 34.20
C ALA A 19 22.83 11.91 34.37
N GLY A 20 21.78 11.68 35.17
CA GLY A 20 21.26 12.70 36.07
C GLY A 20 19.76 13.00 35.95
N ALA A 21 18.90 12.05 36.31
CA ALA A 21 17.58 12.34 36.90
C ALA A 21 17.05 11.08 37.59
N ALA A 22 16.62 11.25 38.84
CA ALA A 22 16.05 10.20 39.68
C ALA A 22 14.53 10.22 39.55
N GLU A 23 13.99 9.73 38.44
CA GLU A 23 12.56 9.40 38.35
C GLU A 23 12.34 8.10 37.57
N SER A 24 11.51 7.23 38.15
CA SER A 24 11.08 5.96 37.57
C SER A 24 10.22 6.21 36.33
N GLY A 25 10.75 5.92 35.15
CA GLY A 25 10.00 5.92 33.90
C GLY A 25 8.96 4.78 33.88
N SER A 26 7.83 5.02 33.22
CA SER A 26 6.77 4.03 32.98
C SER A 26 7.35 2.73 32.40
N GLY A 27 6.99 1.58 33.00
CA GLY A 27 7.57 0.24 32.78
C GLY A 27 7.42 -0.40 31.40
N LEU A 28 7.27 0.37 30.33
CA LEU A 28 7.09 -0.12 28.95
C LEU A 28 8.37 -0.72 28.35
N GLY A 29 9.54 -0.11 28.61
CA GLY A 29 10.81 -0.61 28.08
C GLY A 29 11.45 -1.74 28.90
N LEU A 30 11.13 -1.82 30.19
CA LEU A 30 11.77 -2.76 31.13
C LEU A 30 11.36 -4.22 30.86
N ALA A 31 10.09 -4.47 30.57
CA ALA A 31 9.59 -5.82 30.26
C ALA A 31 10.25 -6.41 29.00
N LEU A 32 10.47 -5.59 27.98
CA LEU A 32 11.14 -6.02 26.74
C LEU A 32 12.65 -6.22 26.96
N VAL A 33 13.29 -5.41 27.82
CA VAL A 33 14.68 -5.63 28.22
C VAL A 33 14.86 -6.98 28.91
N GLU A 34 13.93 -7.38 29.79
CA GLU A 34 13.96 -8.70 30.45
C GLU A 34 13.79 -9.86 29.45
N GLU A 35 12.87 -9.74 28.49
CA GLU A 35 12.69 -10.76 27.46
C GLU A 35 13.94 -10.90 26.58
N ILE A 36 14.54 -9.77 26.18
CA ILE A 36 15.79 -9.75 25.40
C ILE A 36 16.94 -10.34 26.23
N ALA A 37 17.06 -9.97 27.50
CA ALA A 37 18.03 -10.51 28.46
C ALA A 37 17.95 -12.03 28.53
N ALA A 38 16.72 -12.57 28.63
CA ALA A 38 16.46 -14.00 28.63
C ALA A 38 16.90 -14.67 27.31
N LYS A 39 16.55 -14.07 26.16
CA LYS A 39 16.94 -14.59 24.82
C LYS A 39 18.46 -14.67 24.63
N VAL A 40 19.19 -13.66 25.10
CA VAL A 40 20.66 -13.63 24.97
C VAL A 40 21.41 -14.25 26.16
N LYS A 41 20.68 -14.71 27.17
CA LYS A 41 21.22 -15.29 28.42
C LYS A 41 22.23 -14.37 29.10
N LYS A 42 21.92 -13.08 29.19
CA LYS A 42 22.73 -12.08 29.89
C LYS A 42 21.87 -11.31 30.87
N GLU A 43 22.45 -10.94 31.99
CA GLU A 43 21.84 -9.98 32.91
C GLU A 43 22.22 -8.57 32.49
N PHE A 44 21.23 -7.68 32.39
CA PHE A 44 21.44 -6.25 32.15
C PHE A 44 21.17 -5.48 33.43
N THR A 45 22.04 -4.52 33.73
CA THR A 45 21.80 -3.56 34.80
C THR A 45 21.15 -2.32 34.20
N VAL A 46 20.02 -1.89 34.77
CA VAL A 46 19.35 -0.65 34.35
C VAL A 46 20.15 0.53 34.89
N GLU A 47 20.74 1.31 33.98
CA GLU A 47 21.50 2.51 34.36
C GLU A 47 20.59 3.74 34.54
N SER A 48 19.52 3.86 33.75
CA SER A 48 18.55 4.95 33.85
C SER A 48 17.20 4.61 33.19
N THR A 49 16.18 5.41 33.49
CA THR A 49 14.85 5.34 32.86
C THR A 49 14.39 6.74 32.47
N MET A 50 13.68 6.87 31.35
CA MET A 50 13.09 8.13 30.93
C MET A 50 11.77 7.93 30.17
N PRO A 51 10.88 8.94 30.16
CA PRO A 51 9.72 8.97 29.28
C PRO A 51 10.13 8.94 27.79
N GLY A 52 9.40 8.19 26.97
CA GLY A 52 9.66 8.10 25.52
C GLY A 52 9.60 9.44 24.79
N GLU A 53 8.80 10.38 25.30
CA GLU A 53 8.71 11.75 24.77
C GLU A 53 10.07 12.48 24.76
N GLN A 54 10.95 12.16 25.71
CA GLN A 54 12.31 12.75 25.76
C GLN A 54 13.23 12.24 24.65
N LEU A 55 12.86 11.12 24.00
CA LEU A 55 13.60 10.56 22.87
C LEU A 55 13.18 11.21 21.54
N ILE A 56 11.97 11.77 21.45
CA ILE A 56 11.44 12.33 20.21
C ILE A 56 12.36 13.42 19.67
N GLY A 57 12.69 13.34 18.38
CA GLY A 57 13.56 14.27 17.70
C GLY A 57 15.05 13.97 17.82
N GLN A 58 15.48 13.06 18.72
CA GLN A 58 16.87 12.66 18.81
C GLN A 58 17.34 11.99 17.52
N ARG A 59 18.53 12.35 17.06
CA ARG A 59 19.15 11.83 15.83
C ARG A 59 19.79 10.46 16.08
N TYR A 60 19.76 9.61 15.06
CA TYR A 60 20.46 8.32 15.07
C TYR A 60 21.19 8.09 13.75
N VAL A 61 22.12 7.13 13.74
CA VAL A 61 22.84 6.71 12.54
C VAL A 61 22.20 5.41 12.03
N PRO A 62 21.67 5.37 10.79
CA PRO A 62 21.12 4.13 10.24
C PRO A 62 22.23 3.12 9.93
N PRO A 63 21.94 1.82 9.92
CA PRO A 63 22.92 0.80 9.53
C PRO A 63 23.34 0.95 8.06
N PHE A 64 22.43 1.37 7.18
CA PHE A 64 22.72 1.66 5.78
C PHE A 64 22.57 3.15 5.51
N ASP A 65 23.61 3.76 4.95
CA ASP A 65 23.68 5.21 4.78
C ASP A 65 23.38 5.66 3.34
N TYR A 66 22.77 4.80 2.51
CA TYR A 66 22.51 5.10 1.09
C TYR A 66 21.77 6.43 0.89
N TYR A 67 20.69 6.65 1.63
CA TYR A 67 19.97 7.94 1.65
C TYR A 67 20.53 8.94 2.67
N CYS A 68 21.02 8.44 3.82
CA CYS A 68 21.51 9.31 4.90
C CYS A 68 22.75 10.12 4.50
N LYS A 69 23.57 9.60 3.59
CA LYS A 69 24.74 10.31 3.05
C LYS A 69 24.38 11.64 2.39
N THR A 70 23.23 11.71 1.72
CA THR A 70 22.81 12.88 0.93
C THR A 70 21.75 13.70 1.64
N GLN A 71 20.84 13.06 2.35
CA GLN A 71 19.68 13.70 2.97
C GLN A 71 19.79 13.81 4.51
N GLY A 72 20.83 13.24 5.11
CA GLY A 72 21.00 13.15 6.57
C GLY A 72 20.93 14.48 7.32
N GLU A 73 21.38 15.56 6.70
CA GLU A 73 21.39 16.90 7.30
C GLU A 73 20.24 17.78 6.81
N THR A 74 19.32 17.25 6.00
CA THR A 74 18.19 18.01 5.48
C THR A 74 17.26 18.43 6.63
N GLN A 75 16.98 19.73 6.68
CA GLN A 75 16.06 20.33 7.63
C GLN A 75 14.88 20.96 6.90
N GLY A 76 13.71 20.81 7.50
CA GLY A 76 12.47 21.42 7.06
C GLY A 76 11.95 22.39 8.09
N LYS A 77 11.19 23.39 7.63
CA LYS A 77 10.46 24.29 8.52
C LYS A 77 9.15 23.64 8.96
N LEU A 78 8.93 23.58 10.27
CA LEU A 78 7.67 23.19 10.88
C LEU A 78 6.63 24.31 10.74
N LYS A 79 5.34 23.95 10.77
CA LYS A 79 4.23 24.92 10.69
C LYS A 79 4.22 25.92 11.85
N ASP A 80 4.84 25.58 12.98
CA ASP A 80 5.02 26.49 14.14
C ASP A 80 6.17 27.51 13.96
N GLY A 81 6.91 27.42 12.85
CA GLY A 81 8.00 28.34 12.51
C GLY A 81 9.40 27.83 12.88
N THR A 82 9.52 26.75 13.64
CA THR A 82 10.81 26.15 14.01
C THR A 82 11.36 25.27 12.89
N ALA A 83 12.64 24.89 12.95
CA ALA A 83 13.26 23.99 11.98
C ALA A 83 13.61 22.65 12.64
N GLN A 84 13.41 21.55 11.92
CA GLN A 84 13.73 20.22 12.39
C GLN A 84 14.31 19.38 11.25
N HIS A 85 15.22 18.44 11.57
CA HIS A 85 15.67 17.46 10.60
C HIS A 85 14.50 16.62 10.09
N VAL A 86 14.44 16.40 8.78
CA VAL A 86 13.28 15.72 8.18
C VAL A 86 13.31 14.20 8.42
N ALA A 87 14.50 13.61 8.56
CA ALA A 87 14.67 12.15 8.69
C ALA A 87 15.83 11.76 9.65
N TRP A 88 16.00 10.45 9.88
CA TRP A 88 16.96 9.83 10.83
C TRP A 88 16.88 10.43 12.23
N ARG A 89 15.65 10.55 12.73
CA ARG A 89 15.33 10.95 14.09
C ARG A 89 14.20 10.09 14.65
N ILE A 90 14.12 10.02 15.97
CA ILE A 90 13.02 9.34 16.65
C ILE A 90 11.73 10.13 16.46
N VAL A 91 10.65 9.43 16.13
CA VAL A 91 9.30 9.96 15.92
C VAL A 91 8.34 9.29 16.89
N ALA A 92 7.23 9.96 17.23
CA ALA A 92 6.14 9.35 17.98
C ALA A 92 5.33 8.42 17.06
N ALA A 93 4.85 7.32 17.61
CA ALA A 93 3.95 6.39 16.94
C ALA A 93 3.09 5.67 17.98
N ASP A 94 1.77 5.65 17.76
CA ASP A 94 0.80 5.15 18.74
C ASP A 94 0.51 3.64 18.59
N PHE A 95 1.05 2.99 17.54
CA PHE A 95 0.87 1.56 17.29
C PHE A 95 1.93 0.68 17.96
N VAL A 96 2.93 1.27 18.62
CA VAL A 96 4.02 0.53 19.25
C VAL A 96 3.51 -0.19 20.49
N THR A 97 3.66 -1.51 20.51
CA THR A 97 3.20 -2.35 21.62
C THR A 97 4.35 -2.74 22.56
N THR A 98 3.97 -3.35 23.69
CA THR A 98 4.87 -3.69 24.80
C THR A 98 5.07 -5.19 24.95
N ASP A 99 4.38 -5.96 24.12
CA ASP A 99 4.30 -7.41 24.17
C ASP A 99 5.28 -8.07 23.19
N THR A 100 5.84 -7.32 22.24
CA THR A 100 6.76 -7.83 21.22
C THR A 100 7.85 -6.82 20.87
N GLY A 101 9.02 -7.33 20.47
CA GLY A 101 10.12 -6.51 19.97
C GLY A 101 10.94 -5.82 21.07
N THR A 102 11.23 -4.52 20.87
CA THR A 102 12.09 -3.72 21.76
C THR A 102 11.41 -2.44 22.26
N GLY A 103 10.19 -2.15 21.79
CA GLY A 103 9.52 -0.87 22.03
C GLY A 103 10.05 0.28 21.15
N ILE A 104 11.01 0.00 20.27
CA ILE A 104 11.49 0.92 19.22
C ILE A 104 11.34 0.22 17.88
N VAL A 105 10.54 0.79 16.99
CA VAL A 105 10.20 0.17 15.71
C VAL A 105 10.98 0.85 14.58
N HIS A 106 11.64 0.05 13.73
CA HIS A 106 12.23 0.55 12.50
C HIS A 106 11.15 1.08 11.57
N GLN A 107 11.36 2.26 10.99
CA GLN A 107 10.43 2.87 10.05
C GLN A 107 10.91 2.73 8.60
N ALA A 108 10.08 2.10 7.77
CA ALA A 108 10.24 2.00 6.33
C ALA A 108 8.92 2.32 5.61
N PRO A 109 8.58 3.63 5.44
CA PRO A 109 7.25 4.06 4.96
C PRO A 109 6.81 3.53 3.59
N ALA A 110 7.74 3.02 2.78
CA ALA A 110 7.39 2.37 1.52
C ALA A 110 6.89 0.93 1.69
N LEU A 111 7.22 0.26 2.79
CA LEU A 111 7.06 -1.18 2.96
C LEU A 111 6.14 -1.54 4.15
N GLY A 112 5.42 -0.56 4.69
CA GLY A 112 4.51 -0.71 5.83
C GLY A 112 3.42 0.36 5.80
N GLU A 113 2.16 -0.05 5.94
CA GLU A 113 1.01 0.89 6.01
C GLU A 113 1.11 1.83 7.22
N VAL A 114 1.38 1.29 8.41
CA VAL A 114 1.54 2.08 9.64
C VAL A 114 2.74 3.02 9.57
N ASP A 115 3.82 2.60 8.91
CA ASP A 115 4.99 3.43 8.63
C ASP A 115 4.66 4.57 7.66
N TYR A 116 3.83 4.29 6.65
CA TYR A 116 3.35 5.29 5.70
C TYR A 116 2.46 6.34 6.37
N ASP A 117 1.59 5.92 7.31
CA ASP A 117 0.79 6.85 8.10
C ASP A 117 1.65 7.74 8.99
N VAL A 118 2.69 7.20 9.63
CA VAL A 118 3.67 8.01 10.37
C VAL A 118 4.35 9.02 9.45
N LEU A 119 4.78 8.61 8.25
CA LEU A 119 5.33 9.54 7.27
C LEU A 119 4.36 10.68 6.94
N ARG A 120 3.08 10.36 6.70
CA ARG A 120 2.04 11.34 6.38
C ARG A 120 1.79 12.31 7.53
N THR A 121 1.64 11.79 8.76
CA THR A 121 1.50 12.63 9.96
C THR A 121 2.72 13.52 10.15
N GLU A 122 3.92 13.01 9.91
CA GLU A 122 5.13 13.82 10.00
C GLU A 122 5.17 14.89 8.90
N GLN A 123 4.82 14.57 7.65
CA GLN A 123 4.70 15.55 6.56
C GLN A 123 3.73 16.68 6.90
N ASP A 124 2.58 16.36 7.52
CA ASP A 124 1.57 17.34 7.93
C ASP A 124 2.08 18.35 8.98
N ARG A 125 3.18 18.05 9.69
CA ARG A 125 3.81 18.97 10.65
C ARG A 125 4.70 20.03 9.97
N PHE A 126 5.22 19.75 8.78
CA PHE A 126 6.11 20.65 8.04
C PHE A 126 5.34 21.56 7.09
N VAL A 127 5.97 22.66 6.69
CA VAL A 127 5.51 23.46 5.55
C VAL A 127 5.52 22.58 4.29
N ASP A 128 4.49 22.72 3.46
CA ASP A 128 4.32 21.93 2.24
C ASP A 128 5.61 21.86 1.41
N GLY A 129 6.06 20.64 1.09
CA GLY A 129 7.29 20.38 0.35
C GLY A 129 8.60 20.47 1.17
N GLN A 130 8.54 20.70 2.48
CA GLN A 130 9.71 20.71 3.37
C GLN A 130 9.73 19.57 4.38
N GLY A 131 8.76 18.65 4.32
CA GLY A 131 8.70 17.47 5.17
C GLY A 131 9.59 16.32 4.68
N PRO A 132 9.58 15.19 5.40
CA PRO A 132 10.22 13.95 4.93
C PRO A 132 9.62 13.47 3.61
N GLU A 133 10.47 12.92 2.75
CA GLU A 133 10.05 12.28 1.49
C GLU A 133 9.94 10.77 1.64
N LEU A 134 9.11 10.15 0.80
CA LEU A 134 9.03 8.69 0.72
C LEU A 134 10.29 8.15 0.02
N ILE A 135 11.16 7.49 0.80
CA ILE A 135 12.32 6.77 0.27
C ILE A 135 11.96 5.29 0.02
N ASN A 136 12.44 4.74 -1.09
CA ASN A 136 12.23 3.34 -1.44
C ASN A 136 13.39 2.79 -2.27
N ALA A 137 14.16 1.87 -1.69
CA ALA A 137 15.27 1.21 -2.37
C ALA A 137 14.86 -0.05 -3.11
N VAL A 138 13.57 -0.38 -3.11
CA VAL A 138 13.01 -1.59 -3.73
C VAL A 138 12.19 -1.16 -4.95
N GLY A 139 12.38 -1.86 -6.05
CA GLY A 139 11.66 -1.65 -7.30
C GLY A 139 10.32 -2.38 -7.35
N PRO A 140 9.53 -2.13 -8.41
CA PRO A 140 8.22 -2.75 -8.60
C PRO A 140 8.25 -4.27 -8.78
N ASP A 141 9.40 -4.84 -9.14
CA ASP A 141 9.67 -6.28 -9.22
C ASP A 141 10.19 -6.87 -7.90
N GLY A 142 10.15 -6.06 -6.84
CA GLY A 142 10.68 -6.30 -5.49
C GLY A 142 12.16 -6.64 -5.42
N LYS A 143 12.94 -6.20 -6.41
CA LYS A 143 14.39 -6.21 -6.36
C LYS A 143 14.93 -4.88 -5.86
N PHE A 144 16.11 -4.88 -5.25
CA PHE A 144 16.76 -3.61 -4.90
C PHE A 144 17.15 -2.83 -6.16
N THR A 145 17.00 -1.51 -6.10
CA THR A 145 17.38 -0.57 -7.17
C THR A 145 18.81 -0.05 -6.97
N ALA A 146 19.27 0.84 -7.86
CA ALA A 146 20.54 1.53 -7.72
C ALA A 146 20.68 2.37 -6.43
N GLU A 147 19.57 2.64 -5.73
CA GLU A 147 19.58 3.28 -4.41
C GLU A 147 20.19 2.39 -3.32
N ALA A 148 20.23 1.06 -3.51
CA ALA A 148 20.91 0.11 -2.63
C ALA A 148 21.97 -0.68 -3.41
N PRO A 149 23.11 -0.06 -3.76
CA PRO A 149 24.07 -0.59 -4.72
C PRO A 149 24.67 -1.95 -4.32
N ASP A 150 24.82 -2.23 -3.03
CA ASP A 150 25.37 -3.51 -2.55
C ASP A 150 24.44 -4.71 -2.82
N TYR A 151 23.16 -4.43 -3.11
CA TYR A 151 22.12 -5.44 -3.32
C TYR A 151 21.38 -5.28 -4.66
N GLU A 152 21.80 -4.35 -5.52
CA GLU A 152 21.11 -4.00 -6.76
C GLU A 152 20.78 -5.23 -7.62
N GLY A 153 19.52 -5.29 -8.08
CA GLY A 153 19.02 -6.38 -8.93
C GLY A 153 18.74 -7.70 -8.21
N ARG A 154 18.91 -7.76 -6.88
CA ARG A 154 18.58 -8.96 -6.09
C ARG A 154 17.18 -8.87 -5.49
N TRP A 155 16.46 -9.98 -5.46
CA TRP A 155 15.17 -10.07 -4.78
C TRP A 155 15.35 -9.88 -3.27
N VAL A 156 14.47 -9.11 -2.63
CA VAL A 156 14.64 -8.69 -1.22
C VAL A 156 14.85 -9.85 -0.25
N LYS A 157 14.10 -10.96 -0.39
CA LYS A 157 14.24 -12.13 0.50
C LYS A 157 15.56 -12.88 0.32
N GLU A 158 16.17 -12.81 -0.86
CA GLU A 158 17.49 -13.41 -1.11
C GLU A 158 18.62 -12.60 -0.47
N ALA A 159 18.37 -11.32 -0.16
CA ALA A 159 19.36 -10.44 0.48
C ALA A 159 19.42 -10.60 2.00
N ASP A 160 18.38 -11.12 2.65
CA ASP A 160 18.26 -11.22 4.12
C ASP A 160 19.50 -11.82 4.78
N LYS A 161 20.02 -12.93 4.25
CA LYS A 161 21.20 -13.63 4.80
C LYS A 161 22.48 -12.79 4.71
N ASP A 162 22.64 -12.03 3.64
CA ASP A 162 23.83 -11.22 3.42
C ASP A 162 23.77 -9.93 4.23
N ILE A 163 22.60 -9.29 4.29
CA ILE A 163 22.32 -8.15 5.18
C ILE A 163 22.64 -8.54 6.64
N CYS A 164 22.14 -9.69 7.10
CA CYS A 164 22.44 -10.18 8.45
C CYS A 164 23.95 -10.42 8.67
N ARG A 165 24.65 -10.95 7.66
CA ARG A 165 26.11 -11.19 7.74
C ARG A 165 26.88 -9.87 7.82
N GLU A 166 26.48 -8.86 7.05
CA GLU A 166 27.09 -7.53 7.05
C GLU A 166 26.86 -6.81 8.38
N LEU A 167 25.64 -6.78 8.89
CA LEU A 167 25.33 -6.19 10.19
C LEU A 167 26.13 -6.87 11.32
N ARG A 168 26.32 -8.19 11.23
CA ARG A 168 27.16 -8.94 12.16
C ARG A 168 28.63 -8.56 12.02
N SER A 169 29.18 -8.50 10.81
CA SER A 169 30.61 -8.18 10.60
C SER A 169 30.96 -6.76 11.05
N ARG A 170 29.98 -5.84 10.98
CA ARG A 170 30.08 -4.44 11.44
C ARG A 170 29.79 -4.28 12.94
N GLY A 171 29.45 -5.35 13.67
CA GLY A 171 29.12 -5.30 15.09
C GLY A 171 27.80 -4.60 15.42
N LEU A 172 26.91 -4.42 14.45
CA LEU A 172 25.61 -3.76 14.61
C LEU A 172 24.50 -4.74 15.00
N LEU A 173 24.68 -6.03 14.75
CA LEU A 173 23.70 -7.07 15.02
C LEU A 173 23.81 -7.57 16.46
N PHE A 174 22.85 -7.20 17.31
CA PHE A 174 22.80 -7.63 18.71
C PHE A 174 22.36 -9.09 18.87
N HIS A 175 21.28 -9.49 18.20
CA HIS A 175 20.70 -10.82 18.28
C HIS A 175 20.10 -11.22 16.92
N LEU A 176 20.18 -12.50 16.58
CA LEU A 176 19.60 -13.08 15.37
C LEU A 176 18.91 -14.38 15.75
N ASP A 177 17.63 -14.49 15.39
CA ASP A 177 16.82 -15.68 15.63
C ASP A 177 15.90 -15.96 14.43
N GLN A 178 15.31 -17.15 14.39
CA GLN A 178 14.32 -17.52 13.37
C GLN A 178 12.91 -17.36 13.93
N TYR A 179 12.04 -16.71 13.17
CA TYR A 179 10.67 -16.42 13.59
C TYR A 179 9.65 -17.17 12.73
N LEU A 180 8.98 -18.15 13.34
CA LEU A 180 7.91 -18.91 12.70
C LEU A 180 6.57 -18.18 12.90
N HIS A 181 5.95 -17.73 11.82
CA HIS A 181 4.67 -17.02 11.83
C HIS A 181 3.93 -17.21 10.50
N GLU A 182 2.67 -16.81 10.47
CA GLU A 182 1.88 -16.75 9.23
C GLU A 182 2.29 -15.53 8.41
N TYR A 183 2.61 -15.75 7.13
CA TYR A 183 3.03 -14.70 6.21
C TYR A 183 2.19 -14.75 4.93
N PRO A 184 1.83 -13.61 4.31
CA PRO A 184 1.00 -13.61 3.11
C PRO A 184 1.79 -14.06 1.87
N PHE A 185 1.19 -14.97 1.09
CA PHE A 185 1.70 -15.45 -0.21
C PHE A 185 0.69 -15.16 -1.32
N CYS A 186 1.15 -15.14 -2.57
CA CYS A 186 0.27 -14.98 -3.72
C CYS A 186 -0.69 -16.18 -3.84
N TRP A 187 -2.00 -15.92 -3.85
CA TRP A 187 -3.04 -16.95 -3.98
C TRP A 187 -3.04 -17.71 -5.31
N ARG A 188 -2.29 -17.22 -6.31
CA ARG A 188 -2.08 -17.90 -7.61
C ARG A 188 -0.69 -18.52 -7.75
N ALA A 189 0.27 -18.12 -6.92
CA ALA A 189 1.65 -18.55 -6.96
C ALA A 189 2.11 -18.76 -5.52
N GLU A 190 1.84 -19.95 -4.98
CA GLU A 190 1.98 -20.25 -3.55
C GLU A 190 3.42 -20.09 -3.02
N GLU A 191 4.41 -20.11 -3.91
CA GLU A 191 5.83 -19.94 -3.57
C GLU A 191 6.28 -18.47 -3.52
N ASP A 192 5.43 -17.53 -3.93
CA ASP A 192 5.77 -16.10 -4.02
C ASP A 192 5.32 -15.36 -2.75
N PRO A 193 6.23 -15.05 -1.81
CA PRO A 193 5.89 -14.26 -0.63
C PRO A 193 5.54 -12.83 -1.05
N LEU A 194 4.43 -12.31 -0.56
CA LEU A 194 4.02 -10.93 -0.83
C LEU A 194 4.85 -9.97 0.01
N ILE A 195 5.15 -8.80 -0.56
CA ILE A 195 5.71 -7.65 0.15
C ILE A 195 4.72 -6.50 0.07
N GLN A 196 4.63 -5.72 1.15
CA GLN A 196 3.93 -4.44 1.08
C GLN A 196 4.78 -3.48 0.25
N TYR A 197 4.13 -2.74 -0.64
CA TYR A 197 4.82 -1.86 -1.57
C TYR A 197 3.89 -0.69 -1.94
N PRO A 198 4.39 0.55 -2.01
CA PRO A 198 3.53 1.69 -2.25
C PRO A 198 3.25 1.76 -3.76
N ARG A 199 1.98 1.66 -4.14
CA ARG A 199 1.55 1.78 -5.53
C ARG A 199 0.51 2.87 -5.65
N ARG A 200 0.58 3.63 -6.75
CA ARG A 200 -0.57 4.41 -7.19
C ARG A 200 -1.65 3.41 -7.61
N SER A 201 -2.84 3.58 -7.06
CA SER A 201 -3.96 2.69 -7.29
C SER A 201 -5.25 3.50 -7.21
N TRP A 202 -6.27 3.01 -7.90
CA TRP A 202 -7.63 3.52 -7.85
C TRP A 202 -8.41 2.75 -6.79
N PHE A 203 -9.12 3.49 -5.93
CA PHE A 203 -9.91 2.91 -4.85
C PHE A 203 -11.38 3.30 -4.99
N ILE A 204 -12.27 2.38 -4.62
CA ILE A 204 -13.66 2.70 -4.31
C ILE A 204 -13.73 2.95 -2.80
N ARG A 205 -14.28 4.11 -2.41
CA ARG A 205 -14.45 4.51 -1.01
C ARG A 205 -15.57 3.72 -0.31
N THR A 206 -15.39 2.41 -0.16
CA THR A 206 -16.39 1.51 0.44
C THR A 206 -16.56 1.76 1.94
N THR A 207 -15.55 2.34 2.61
CA THR A 207 -15.61 2.72 4.03
C THR A 207 -16.76 3.68 4.35
N GLU A 208 -17.13 4.57 3.42
CA GLU A 208 -18.26 5.49 3.58
C GLU A 208 -19.62 4.75 3.67
N PHE A 209 -19.69 3.53 3.16
CA PHE A 209 -20.90 2.72 3.10
C PHE A 209 -20.94 1.58 4.11
N LYS A 210 -19.96 1.51 5.02
CA LYS A 210 -19.81 0.41 6.00
C LYS A 210 -21.11 0.09 6.76
N GLU A 211 -21.72 1.12 7.36
CA GLU A 211 -22.94 0.96 8.15
C GLU A 211 -24.12 0.46 7.30
N LYS A 212 -24.23 0.93 6.05
CA LYS A 212 -25.26 0.48 5.11
C LYS A 212 -25.03 -0.97 4.68
N MET A 213 -23.77 -1.39 4.49
CA MET A 213 -23.44 -2.77 4.17
C MET A 213 -23.80 -3.70 5.34
N LEU A 214 -23.52 -3.30 6.58
CA LEU A 214 -23.92 -4.05 7.79
C LEU A 214 -25.44 -4.13 7.94
N GLU A 215 -26.16 -3.02 7.74
CA GLU A 215 -27.63 -2.99 7.79
C GLU A 215 -28.23 -3.94 6.74
N ASN A 216 -27.75 -3.87 5.49
CA ASN A 216 -28.22 -4.73 4.41
C ASN A 216 -27.89 -6.20 4.70
N ASN A 217 -26.67 -6.50 5.17
CA ASN A 217 -26.27 -7.85 5.57
C ASN A 217 -27.18 -8.41 6.68
N GLY A 218 -27.60 -7.58 7.64
CA GLY A 218 -28.55 -7.94 8.70
C GLY A 218 -29.90 -8.44 8.19
N ARG A 219 -30.30 -8.04 6.97
CA ARG A 219 -31.56 -8.42 6.31
C ARG A 219 -31.44 -9.69 5.47
N ILE A 220 -30.22 -10.19 5.23
CA ILE A 220 -29.96 -11.39 4.42
C ILE A 220 -30.19 -12.64 5.28
N ASN A 221 -30.92 -13.61 4.72
CA ASN A 221 -31.11 -14.92 5.35
C ASN A 221 -29.94 -15.87 5.01
N TRP A 222 -28.85 -15.77 5.77
CA TRP A 222 -27.68 -16.64 5.59
C TRP A 222 -27.92 -18.07 6.06
N LEU A 223 -27.45 -19.05 5.27
CA LEU A 223 -27.44 -20.45 5.64
C LEU A 223 -26.01 -21.00 5.50
N PRO A 224 -25.30 -21.30 6.61
CA PRO A 224 -25.74 -21.21 8.01
C PRO A 224 -25.75 -19.77 8.56
N GLU A 225 -26.64 -19.50 9.53
CA GLU A 225 -26.92 -18.14 10.05
C GLU A 225 -25.69 -17.44 10.65
N HIS A 226 -24.80 -18.18 11.29
CA HIS A 226 -23.62 -17.61 11.96
C HIS A 226 -22.63 -16.93 11.01
N ILE A 227 -22.76 -17.10 9.69
CA ILE A 227 -21.92 -16.38 8.72
C ILE A 227 -22.26 -14.89 8.68
N ARG A 228 -23.54 -14.54 8.86
CA ARG A 228 -24.04 -13.17 8.82
C ARG A 228 -23.32 -12.28 9.83
N ASP A 229 -23.33 -12.71 11.09
CA ASP A 229 -22.79 -11.95 12.23
C ASP A 229 -21.35 -12.37 12.56
N GLY A 230 -20.85 -13.45 11.94
CA GLY A 230 -19.50 -13.97 12.13
C GLY A 230 -18.59 -13.59 10.96
N ARG A 231 -18.23 -14.57 10.12
CA ARG A 231 -17.17 -14.42 9.11
C ARG A 231 -17.37 -13.23 8.16
N PHE A 232 -18.60 -12.98 7.72
CA PHE A 232 -18.91 -11.88 6.81
C PHE A 232 -19.16 -10.57 7.57
N GLY A 233 -19.96 -10.60 8.65
CA GLY A 233 -20.19 -9.43 9.52
C GLY A 233 -18.90 -8.80 10.04
N ASN A 234 -18.02 -9.59 10.66
CA ASN A 234 -16.74 -9.10 11.19
C ASN A 234 -15.84 -8.50 10.10
N PHE A 235 -15.94 -8.98 8.86
CA PHE A 235 -15.18 -8.42 7.74
C PHE A 235 -15.71 -7.06 7.29
N LEU A 236 -17.03 -6.92 7.23
CA LEU A 236 -17.65 -5.63 6.96
C LEU A 236 -17.35 -4.62 8.08
N GLU A 237 -17.29 -5.05 9.34
CA GLU A 237 -16.93 -4.18 10.46
C GLU A 237 -15.52 -3.59 10.34
N SER A 238 -14.57 -4.38 9.83
CA SER A 238 -13.18 -3.99 9.56
C SER A 238 -12.94 -3.59 8.09
N ASN A 239 -13.99 -3.19 7.36
CA ASN A 239 -13.88 -2.90 5.94
C ASN A 239 -12.89 -1.76 5.65
N VAL A 240 -12.06 -1.96 4.63
CA VAL A 240 -11.13 -0.96 4.10
C VAL A 240 -11.56 -0.57 2.68
N ASP A 241 -11.06 0.57 2.19
CA ASP A 241 -11.36 1.01 0.82
C ASP A 241 -10.87 -0.03 -0.20
N TRP A 242 -11.72 -0.34 -1.19
CA TRP A 242 -11.43 -1.39 -2.14
C TRP A 242 -10.48 -0.90 -3.22
N ALA A 243 -9.25 -1.45 -3.24
CA ALA A 243 -8.30 -1.29 -4.33
C ALA A 243 -8.85 -1.91 -5.63
N LEU A 244 -9.34 -1.07 -6.54
CA LEU A 244 -10.04 -1.45 -7.77
C LEU A 244 -9.09 -1.72 -8.94
N SER A 245 -8.06 -0.91 -9.12
CA SER A 245 -7.20 -1.00 -10.31
C SER A 245 -6.23 -2.17 -10.26
N ARG A 246 -5.91 -2.72 -11.43
CA ARG A 246 -4.90 -3.77 -11.63
C ARG A 246 -4.00 -3.40 -12.81
N GLU A 247 -2.68 -3.51 -12.62
CA GLU A 247 -1.68 -3.36 -13.69
C GLU A 247 -1.59 -4.66 -14.51
N ARG A 248 -2.61 -4.94 -15.34
CA ARG A 248 -2.72 -6.16 -16.16
C ARG A 248 -3.17 -5.85 -17.58
N TYR A 249 -3.08 -6.86 -18.45
CA TYR A 249 -3.44 -6.74 -19.87
C TYR A 249 -4.86 -7.19 -20.18
N TRP A 250 -5.35 -8.26 -19.52
CA TRP A 250 -6.68 -8.82 -19.77
C TRP A 250 -7.62 -8.55 -18.60
N GLY A 251 -8.68 -7.80 -18.87
CA GLY A 251 -9.70 -7.36 -17.92
C GLY A 251 -10.47 -6.17 -18.47
N THR A 252 -11.54 -5.77 -17.79
CA THR A 252 -12.32 -4.56 -18.15
C THR A 252 -11.44 -3.32 -17.97
N PRO A 253 -11.16 -2.53 -19.02
CA PRO A 253 -10.32 -1.34 -18.90
C PRO A 253 -10.97 -0.28 -18.02
N LEU A 254 -10.20 0.30 -17.08
CA LEU A 254 -10.70 1.40 -16.23
C LEU A 254 -10.99 2.62 -17.10
N PRO A 255 -12.25 3.12 -17.16
CA PRO A 255 -12.68 4.08 -18.18
C PRO A 255 -12.38 5.53 -17.79
N ILE A 256 -11.16 5.79 -17.30
CA ILE A 256 -10.72 7.12 -16.88
C ILE A 256 -9.70 7.64 -17.89
N TRP A 257 -9.98 8.82 -18.44
CA TRP A 257 -9.08 9.54 -19.32
C TRP A 257 -8.48 10.75 -18.59
N VAL A 258 -7.18 10.96 -18.77
CA VAL A 258 -6.39 11.99 -18.11
C VAL A 258 -5.76 12.89 -19.16
N CYS A 259 -5.84 14.20 -18.94
CA CYS A 259 -5.16 15.19 -19.76
C CYS A 259 -3.64 15.09 -19.55
N GLU A 260 -2.90 14.97 -20.64
CA GLU A 260 -1.44 14.85 -20.61
C GLU A 260 -0.70 16.03 -19.96
N GLU A 261 -1.31 17.22 -19.93
CA GLU A 261 -0.67 18.44 -19.40
C GLU A 261 -1.21 18.85 -18.02
N THR A 262 -2.53 18.86 -17.84
CA THR A 262 -3.15 19.41 -16.62
C THR A 262 -3.43 18.36 -15.55
N GLY A 263 -3.39 17.07 -15.90
CA GLY A 263 -3.83 15.99 -15.01
C GLY A 263 -5.34 15.97 -14.78
N HIS A 264 -6.13 16.79 -15.48
CA HIS A 264 -7.60 16.71 -15.41
C HIS A 264 -8.08 15.32 -15.82
N MET A 265 -8.99 14.74 -15.04
CA MET A 265 -9.49 13.39 -15.22
C MET A 265 -10.99 13.42 -15.49
N GLU A 266 -11.47 12.56 -16.39
CA GLU A 266 -12.89 12.30 -16.57
C GLU A 266 -13.15 10.80 -16.78
N ALA A 267 -14.29 10.32 -16.28
CA ALA A 267 -14.76 8.96 -16.52
C ALA A 267 -15.74 8.96 -17.69
N VAL A 268 -15.54 8.07 -18.67
CA VAL A 268 -16.38 7.97 -19.88
C VAL A 268 -17.31 6.77 -19.74
N ALA A 269 -18.62 6.99 -19.82
CA ALA A 269 -19.62 6.00 -19.40
C ALA A 269 -19.95 4.96 -20.47
N GLY A 270 -19.56 5.18 -21.73
CA GLY A 270 -19.84 4.26 -22.83
C GLY A 270 -19.02 4.53 -24.08
N TYR A 271 -18.98 3.55 -24.97
CA TYR A 271 -18.19 3.63 -26.20
C TYR A 271 -18.71 4.71 -27.16
N ASP A 272 -20.03 4.87 -27.27
CA ASP A 272 -20.62 5.92 -28.10
C ASP A 272 -20.29 7.33 -27.58
N GLU A 273 -20.25 7.51 -26.25
CA GLU A 273 -19.80 8.77 -25.64
C GLU A 273 -18.33 9.04 -25.99
N LEU A 274 -17.49 8.01 -25.91
CA LEU A 274 -16.07 8.10 -26.26
C LEU A 274 -15.87 8.51 -27.73
N LEU A 275 -16.60 7.89 -28.65
CA LEU A 275 -16.55 8.22 -30.08
C LEU A 275 -17.16 9.61 -30.39
N GLY A 276 -18.01 10.13 -29.51
CA GLY A 276 -18.55 11.48 -29.61
C GLY A 276 -17.58 12.59 -29.15
N LYS A 277 -16.43 12.24 -28.55
CA LYS A 277 -15.49 13.24 -28.02
C LYS A 277 -14.83 14.06 -29.16
N PRO A 278 -14.60 15.37 -28.96
CA PRO A 278 -13.97 16.22 -29.97
C PRO A 278 -12.58 15.72 -30.38
N GLY A 279 -12.34 15.63 -31.69
CA GLY A 279 -11.05 15.21 -32.23
C GLY A 279 -10.66 13.77 -31.89
N VAL A 280 -11.61 12.87 -31.63
CA VAL A 280 -11.31 11.47 -31.32
C VAL A 280 -10.51 10.79 -32.45
N THR A 281 -9.48 10.02 -32.09
CA THR A 281 -8.61 9.25 -33.00
C THR A 281 -8.12 7.98 -32.32
N GLY A 282 -7.68 6.96 -33.07
CA GLY A 282 -7.13 5.70 -32.54
C GLY A 282 -7.92 4.45 -32.92
N MET A 283 -9.10 4.62 -33.55
CA MET A 283 -9.98 3.53 -33.97
C MET A 283 -9.31 2.66 -35.03
N GLU A 284 -8.41 3.26 -35.81
CA GLU A 284 -7.65 2.61 -36.88
C GLU A 284 -6.84 1.40 -36.39
N VAL A 285 -6.47 1.34 -35.10
CA VAL A 285 -5.76 0.19 -34.53
C VAL A 285 -6.67 -1.03 -34.46
N TRP A 286 -7.94 -0.84 -34.06
CA TRP A 286 -8.95 -1.91 -34.11
C TRP A 286 -9.31 -2.28 -35.55
N GLU A 287 -9.58 -1.29 -36.40
CA GLU A 287 -9.96 -1.54 -37.80
C GLU A 287 -8.90 -2.33 -38.56
N LYS A 288 -7.63 -2.01 -38.33
CA LYS A 288 -6.51 -2.77 -38.91
C LYS A 288 -6.49 -4.21 -38.40
N ALA A 289 -6.63 -4.42 -37.09
CA ALA A 289 -6.64 -5.77 -36.53
C ALA A 289 -7.83 -6.60 -37.03
N LYS A 290 -9.00 -5.98 -37.19
CA LYS A 290 -10.19 -6.63 -37.75
C LYS A 290 -10.03 -6.94 -39.25
N GLN A 291 -9.32 -6.10 -40.00
CA GLN A 291 -8.97 -6.38 -41.40
C GLN A 291 -8.00 -7.56 -41.53
N GLU A 292 -7.00 -7.64 -40.66
CA GLU A 292 -6.01 -8.73 -40.62
C GLU A 292 -6.61 -10.04 -40.10
N SER A 293 -7.57 -9.96 -39.18
CA SER A 293 -8.24 -11.09 -38.54
C SER A 293 -9.76 -10.85 -38.45
N PRO A 294 -10.51 -11.08 -39.55
CA PRO A 294 -11.95 -10.84 -39.62
C PRO A 294 -12.80 -11.62 -38.61
N GLU A 295 -12.26 -12.71 -38.07
CA GLU A 295 -12.87 -13.57 -37.06
C GLU A 295 -12.90 -12.97 -35.65
N LEU A 296 -12.14 -11.90 -35.39
CA LEU A 296 -12.14 -11.25 -34.07
C LEU A 296 -13.55 -10.81 -33.68
N VAL A 297 -13.97 -11.04 -32.44
CA VAL A 297 -15.28 -10.58 -31.96
C VAL A 297 -15.26 -9.06 -31.80
N ASP A 298 -16.30 -8.36 -32.28
CA ASP A 298 -16.33 -6.89 -32.30
C ASP A 298 -16.23 -6.25 -30.92
N ASP A 299 -16.65 -6.96 -29.88
CA ASP A 299 -16.56 -6.50 -28.48
C ASP A 299 -15.11 -6.30 -28.04
N LEU A 300 -14.14 -6.95 -28.69
CA LEU A 300 -12.72 -6.76 -28.38
C LEU A 300 -12.26 -5.33 -28.62
N LYS A 301 -12.96 -4.51 -29.43
CA LYS A 301 -12.62 -3.10 -29.67
C LYS A 301 -12.55 -2.25 -28.41
N VAL A 302 -13.25 -2.65 -27.33
CA VAL A 302 -13.23 -1.95 -26.04
C VAL A 302 -12.20 -2.51 -25.07
N HIS A 303 -11.43 -3.54 -25.47
CA HIS A 303 -10.36 -4.13 -24.67
C HIS A 303 -8.99 -3.57 -25.07
N LYS A 304 -8.00 -3.81 -24.21
CA LYS A 304 -6.59 -3.64 -24.56
C LYS A 304 -6.21 -4.61 -25.68
N PRO A 305 -5.34 -4.22 -26.63
CA PRO A 305 -4.66 -2.92 -26.71
C PRO A 305 -5.48 -1.81 -27.40
N TYR A 306 -6.63 -2.12 -27.98
CA TYR A 306 -7.36 -1.24 -28.89
C TYR A 306 -7.90 0.03 -28.23
N ILE A 307 -8.53 -0.11 -27.06
CA ILE A 307 -9.10 1.03 -26.31
C ILE A 307 -8.02 2.02 -25.86
N ASP A 308 -6.77 1.56 -25.66
CA ASP A 308 -5.65 2.41 -25.21
C ASP A 308 -5.15 3.34 -26.31
N ALA A 309 -5.40 2.98 -27.58
CA ALA A 309 -5.07 3.83 -28.71
C ALA A 309 -6.01 5.04 -28.82
N ILE A 310 -7.20 4.94 -28.24
CA ILE A 310 -8.23 5.97 -28.35
C ILE A 310 -7.87 7.20 -27.51
N THR A 311 -7.69 8.32 -28.20
CA THR A 311 -7.45 9.64 -27.59
C THR A 311 -8.40 10.67 -28.19
N TYR A 312 -8.57 11.80 -27.52
CA TYR A 312 -9.38 12.92 -27.99
C TYR A 312 -8.85 14.25 -27.44
N ASP A 313 -9.37 15.38 -27.92
CA ASP A 313 -8.90 16.71 -27.53
C ASP A 313 -9.22 17.01 -26.07
N SER A 314 -8.24 17.55 -25.33
CA SER A 314 -8.44 17.93 -23.94
C SER A 314 -9.35 19.16 -23.81
N PRO A 315 -10.43 19.08 -23.02
CA PRO A 315 -11.28 20.23 -22.74
C PRO A 315 -10.62 21.24 -21.81
N LYS A 316 -9.47 20.91 -21.20
CA LYS A 316 -8.75 21.75 -20.22
C LYS A 316 -7.41 22.28 -20.73
N ALA A 317 -6.93 21.81 -21.89
CA ALA A 317 -5.66 22.21 -22.45
C ALA A 317 -5.69 22.18 -23.99
N PRO A 318 -5.82 23.34 -24.66
CA PRO A 318 -5.86 23.42 -26.12
C PRO A 318 -4.65 22.75 -26.79
N GLY A 319 -4.91 21.88 -27.78
CA GLY A 319 -3.88 21.16 -28.51
C GLY A 319 -3.26 19.97 -27.75
N LYS A 320 -3.73 19.65 -26.54
CA LYS A 320 -3.32 18.46 -25.78
C LYS A 320 -4.37 17.37 -25.87
N ARG A 321 -3.98 16.14 -25.56
CA ARG A 321 -4.87 14.98 -25.64
C ARG A 321 -5.28 14.49 -24.26
N MET A 322 -6.41 13.80 -24.25
CA MET A 322 -6.86 12.93 -23.17
C MET A 322 -6.44 11.50 -23.48
N ARG A 323 -5.79 10.83 -22.52
CA ARG A 323 -5.39 9.42 -22.64
C ARG A 323 -5.97 8.60 -21.51
N ARG A 324 -6.39 7.38 -21.82
CA ARG A 324 -6.85 6.44 -20.80
C ARG A 324 -5.72 6.11 -19.83
N VAL A 325 -6.04 5.98 -18.56
CA VAL A 325 -5.15 5.34 -17.58
C VAL A 325 -4.85 3.90 -18.01
N THR A 326 -3.71 3.32 -17.61
CA THR A 326 -3.28 2.03 -18.17
C THR A 326 -3.95 0.84 -17.49
N GLU A 327 -4.54 1.02 -16.32
CA GLU A 327 -5.05 -0.04 -15.47
C GLU A 327 -6.32 -0.68 -16.03
N VAL A 328 -6.52 -1.96 -15.69
CA VAL A 328 -7.80 -2.66 -15.81
C VAL A 328 -8.44 -2.78 -14.43
N ILE A 329 -9.70 -3.18 -14.39
CA ILE A 329 -10.51 -3.32 -13.19
C ILE A 329 -10.28 -4.71 -12.56
N ASP A 330 -10.38 -4.77 -11.23
CA ASP A 330 -10.41 -6.01 -10.45
C ASP A 330 -11.55 -6.93 -10.91
N CYS A 331 -11.28 -8.21 -11.15
CA CYS A 331 -12.28 -9.15 -11.70
C CYS A 331 -13.48 -9.36 -10.77
N TRP A 332 -13.31 -9.13 -9.46
CA TRP A 332 -14.42 -9.18 -8.51
C TRP A 332 -15.48 -8.10 -8.80
N PHE A 333 -15.07 -6.94 -9.32
CA PHE A 333 -15.99 -5.91 -9.76
C PHE A 333 -16.82 -6.39 -10.97
N ASP A 334 -16.20 -7.07 -11.93
CA ASP A 334 -16.92 -7.65 -13.08
C ASP A 334 -17.97 -8.66 -12.59
N SER A 335 -17.59 -9.55 -11.67
CA SER A 335 -18.52 -10.54 -11.09
C SER A 335 -19.61 -9.91 -10.21
N GLY A 336 -19.29 -8.85 -9.47
CA GLY A 336 -20.24 -8.12 -8.63
C GLY A 336 -21.22 -7.25 -9.44
N ALA A 337 -20.82 -6.81 -10.64
CA ALA A 337 -21.67 -6.09 -11.57
C ALA A 337 -22.69 -6.99 -12.30
N MET A 338 -22.51 -8.31 -12.25
CA MET A 338 -23.35 -9.31 -12.92
C MET A 338 -24.87 -9.07 -12.79
N PRO A 339 -25.45 -8.69 -11.62
CA PRO A 339 -26.89 -8.50 -11.49
C PRO A 339 -27.51 -7.52 -12.50
N PHE A 340 -26.77 -6.49 -12.91
CA PHE A 340 -27.24 -5.50 -13.89
C PHE A 340 -26.51 -5.58 -15.24
N ALA A 341 -25.21 -5.89 -15.23
CA ALA A 341 -24.38 -5.92 -16.45
C ALA A 341 -24.81 -7.03 -17.42
N GLN A 342 -25.31 -8.17 -16.93
CA GLN A 342 -25.77 -9.28 -17.78
C GLN A 342 -26.92 -8.88 -18.74
N TRP A 343 -27.68 -7.84 -18.39
CA TRP A 343 -28.79 -7.32 -19.18
C TRP A 343 -28.40 -6.11 -20.04
N GLY A 344 -27.14 -5.64 -19.97
CA GLY A 344 -26.72 -4.38 -20.56
C GLY A 344 -27.41 -3.15 -19.96
N TYR A 345 -27.76 -3.22 -18.67
CA TYR A 345 -28.43 -2.11 -17.98
C TYR A 345 -27.52 -0.88 -17.81
N PRO A 346 -28.03 0.36 -17.98
CA PRO A 346 -29.40 0.72 -18.40
C PRO A 346 -29.57 0.94 -19.92
N GLN A 347 -28.54 0.71 -20.73
CA GLN A 347 -28.50 1.16 -22.13
C GLN A 347 -29.26 0.23 -23.08
N GLU A 348 -29.21 -1.09 -22.86
CA GLU A 348 -29.85 -2.05 -23.74
C GLU A 348 -31.37 -1.99 -23.66
N LYS A 349 -32.03 -2.18 -24.81
CA LYS A 349 -33.48 -2.06 -24.91
C LYS A 349 -34.16 -3.16 -24.09
N GLY A 350 -34.99 -2.77 -23.13
CA GLY A 350 -35.70 -3.70 -22.22
C GLY A 350 -34.90 -4.13 -21.00
N SER A 351 -33.65 -3.69 -20.86
CA SER A 351 -32.77 -4.03 -19.74
C SER A 351 -33.28 -3.51 -18.40
N VAL A 352 -33.93 -2.33 -18.39
CA VAL A 352 -34.49 -1.71 -17.19
C VAL A 352 -35.63 -2.56 -16.62
N GLU A 353 -36.52 -3.06 -17.47
CA GLU A 353 -37.62 -3.93 -17.07
C GLU A 353 -37.10 -5.29 -16.60
N GLN A 354 -36.12 -5.87 -17.31
CA GLN A 354 -35.49 -7.14 -16.93
C GLN A 354 -34.80 -7.04 -15.56
N PHE A 355 -33.98 -6.01 -15.36
CA PHE A 355 -33.30 -5.79 -14.08
C PHE A 355 -34.30 -5.63 -12.94
N LYS A 356 -35.34 -4.79 -13.10
CA LYS A 356 -36.38 -4.61 -12.08
C LYS A 356 -37.17 -5.88 -11.76
N ALA A 357 -37.33 -6.78 -12.73
CA ALA A 357 -38.06 -8.03 -12.54
C ALA A 357 -37.22 -9.13 -11.86
N GLN A 358 -35.89 -8.99 -11.84
CA GLN A 358 -34.96 -10.02 -11.33
C GLN A 358 -34.14 -9.54 -10.11
N PHE A 359 -34.13 -8.24 -9.83
CA PHE A 359 -33.44 -7.67 -8.67
C PHE A 359 -34.44 -7.23 -7.59
N PRO A 360 -34.24 -7.59 -6.31
CA PRO A 360 -33.15 -8.45 -5.78
C PRO A 360 -33.39 -9.95 -6.05
N ALA A 361 -32.31 -10.72 -6.21
CA ALA A 361 -32.39 -12.17 -6.39
C ALA A 361 -32.88 -12.89 -5.13
N ASP A 362 -33.64 -13.98 -5.30
CA ASP A 362 -34.21 -14.74 -4.19
C ASP A 362 -33.20 -15.67 -3.49
N PHE A 363 -32.22 -16.21 -4.24
CA PHE A 363 -31.29 -17.21 -3.73
C PHE A 363 -29.97 -17.22 -4.52
N ILE A 364 -28.86 -17.35 -3.80
CA ILE A 364 -27.52 -17.66 -4.33
C ILE A 364 -26.87 -18.73 -3.45
N SER A 365 -25.97 -19.53 -4.02
CA SER A 365 -25.24 -20.56 -3.27
C SER A 365 -23.86 -20.76 -3.85
N GLU A 366 -22.84 -20.37 -3.10
CA GLU A 366 -21.44 -20.58 -3.42
C GLU A 366 -20.68 -21.06 -2.18
N ALA A 367 -19.41 -21.41 -2.35
CA ALA A 367 -18.56 -21.88 -1.27
C ALA A 367 -18.18 -20.76 -0.27
N LEU A 368 -17.72 -21.18 0.93
CA LEU A 368 -17.45 -20.29 2.05
C LEU A 368 -16.39 -19.21 1.77
N ASP A 369 -15.45 -19.48 0.87
CA ASP A 369 -14.44 -18.54 0.39
C ASP A 369 -15.04 -17.30 -0.26
N GLN A 370 -16.27 -17.38 -0.80
CA GLN A 370 -16.95 -16.22 -1.40
C GLN A 370 -17.34 -15.13 -0.39
N THR A 371 -17.24 -15.39 0.92
CA THR A 371 -17.29 -14.34 1.98
C THR A 371 -16.15 -13.32 1.89
N ARG A 372 -15.17 -13.54 1.01
CA ARG A 372 -14.06 -12.63 0.67
C ARG A 372 -13.94 -12.40 -0.85
N GLY A 373 -14.97 -12.79 -1.59
CA GLY A 373 -15.03 -12.74 -3.06
C GLY A 373 -16.39 -12.23 -3.48
N TRP A 374 -17.13 -13.01 -4.26
CA TRP A 374 -18.36 -12.59 -4.94
C TRP A 374 -19.50 -12.09 -4.03
N PHE A 375 -19.56 -12.52 -2.76
CA PHE A 375 -20.60 -12.05 -1.84
C PHE A 375 -20.35 -10.63 -1.30
N TYR A 376 -19.09 -10.20 -1.26
CA TYR A 376 -18.70 -8.83 -0.89
C TYR A 376 -18.85 -7.92 -2.11
#